data_AF-A0A2G9YSI7-F1
#
_entry.id   AF-A0A2G9YSI7-F1
#
_cell.length_a   1.000
_cell.length_b   1.000
_cell.length_c   1.000
_cell.angle_alpha   90.00
_cell.angle_beta   90.00
_cell.angle_gamma   90.00
#
_symmetry.space_group_name_H-M   'P 1'
#
loop_
_entity.id
_entity.type
_entity.pdbx_description
1 polymer ?
#
loop_
_entity_poly.entity_id
_entity_poly.type
_entity_poly.pdbx_seq_one_letter_code
_entity_poly.pdbx_strand_id
1 'polypeptide(L)'
;MALFNVFKKKEKEEVKVEKPLEAPIKKAKERKFFETYKVLKTPHVTEKASDLVGKNQYVFKIGPQANKIEIKKAVESLYGVDVISVKIIKARPKRRKLGKVKGWRAGYKKAIVKIKGGQKIEVLPR
;
A
#
# COMPACT_ATOMS: atom_id res chain seq x y z
N MET A 1 48.90 13.42 -62.75
CA MET A 1 50.28 13.11 -62.35
C MET A 1 50.50 13.70 -60.97
N ALA A 2 50.37 12.85 -59.93
CA ALA A 2 50.68 13.11 -58.51
C ALA A 2 49.89 14.29 -57.86
N LEU A 3 49.64 14.38 -56.56
CA LEU A 3 50.10 13.70 -55.36
C LEU A 3 49.14 14.12 -54.24
N PHE A 4 48.77 13.19 -53.35
CA PHE A 4 48.52 13.38 -51.90
C PHE A 4 47.79 14.67 -51.47
N ASN A 5 46.69 14.64 -50.73
CA ASN A 5 46.70 14.10 -49.38
C ASN A 5 45.31 14.20 -48.75
N VAL A 6 44.96 13.15 -48.01
CA VAL A 6 44.33 13.25 -46.69
C VAL A 6 42.83 13.60 -46.67
N PHE A 7 42.12 12.65 -46.05
CA PHE A 7 40.82 12.78 -45.39
C PHE A 7 39.56 12.31 -46.13
N LYS A 8 38.95 11.31 -45.48
CA LYS A 8 37.56 10.85 -45.60
C LYS A 8 37.21 10.04 -46.85
N LYS A 9 37.39 8.72 -46.75
CA LYS A 9 36.30 7.79 -46.42
C LYS A 9 36.87 6.38 -46.40
N LYS A 10 37.12 5.89 -45.20
CA LYS A 10 37.36 4.47 -44.96
C LYS A 10 35.99 3.79 -45.05
N GLU A 11 35.92 2.82 -45.95
CA GLU A 11 34.80 1.90 -46.15
C GLU A 11 34.36 1.29 -44.82
N LYS A 12 33.03 1.19 -44.65
CA LYS A 12 32.27 0.12 -43.97
C LYS A 12 30.79 0.52 -43.86
N GLU A 13 30.05 0.28 -44.94
CA GLU A 13 28.72 -0.35 -44.87
C GLU A 13 29.04 -1.85 -45.11
N GLU A 14 28.59 -2.81 -44.30
CA GLU A 14 27.22 -3.28 -44.23
C GLU A 14 26.79 -3.72 -42.81
N VAL A 15 25.48 -3.64 -42.62
CA VAL A 15 24.69 -3.83 -41.41
C VAL A 15 24.42 -5.31 -41.13
N LYS A 16 24.61 -5.76 -39.89
CA LYS A 16 23.66 -6.70 -39.25
C LYS A 16 23.30 -6.19 -37.86
N VAL A 17 21.99 -6.04 -37.70
CA VAL A 17 21.27 -5.49 -36.55
C VAL A 17 21.43 -6.41 -35.34
N GLU A 18 22.09 -5.94 -34.29
CA GLU A 18 21.86 -6.43 -32.94
C GLU A 18 21.62 -5.22 -32.02
N LYS A 19 20.45 -5.24 -31.40
CA LYS A 19 19.83 -4.15 -30.64
C LYS A 19 20.60 -3.82 -29.35
N PRO A 20 20.50 -2.58 -28.86
CA PRO A 20 21.39 -1.96 -27.88
C PRO A 20 21.36 -2.61 -26.49
N LEU A 21 22.55 -2.79 -25.90
CA LEU A 21 22.72 -3.09 -24.49
C LEU A 21 22.55 -1.82 -23.65
N GLU A 22 21.31 -1.34 -23.54
CA GLU A 22 20.89 -0.60 -22.35
C GLU A 22 20.70 -1.63 -21.24
N ALA A 23 21.72 -1.78 -20.39
CA ALA A 23 21.62 -2.67 -19.24
C ALA A 23 20.44 -2.24 -18.34
N PRO A 24 19.58 -3.18 -17.90
CA PRO A 24 18.36 -2.85 -17.19
C PRO A 24 18.64 -2.40 -15.76
N ILE A 25 18.20 -1.20 -15.40
CA ILE A 25 18.03 -0.71 -14.01
C ILE A 25 16.85 -1.46 -13.35
N LYS A 26 16.88 -2.80 -13.35
CA LYS A 26 15.87 -3.69 -12.72
C LYS A 26 16.41 -4.38 -11.46
N LYS A 27 17.37 -3.78 -10.78
CA LYS A 27 17.76 -4.16 -9.42
C LYS A 27 17.70 -2.91 -8.54
N ALA A 28 17.08 -3.03 -7.37
CA ALA A 28 16.87 -1.99 -6.34
C ALA A 28 15.57 -1.16 -6.36
N LYS A 29 14.42 -1.77 -6.70
CA LYS A 29 13.24 -1.49 -5.86
C LYS A 29 13.17 -2.56 -4.80
N GLU A 30 14.07 -2.46 -3.83
CA GLU A 30 13.93 -3.17 -2.56
C GLU A 30 12.50 -2.95 -2.09
N ARG A 31 11.77 -4.05 -1.99
CA ARG A 31 10.43 -4.06 -1.41
C ARG A 31 10.63 -3.59 0.01
N LYS A 32 10.41 -2.30 0.28
CA LYS A 32 10.25 -1.84 1.65
C LYS A 32 9.10 -2.68 2.19
N PHE A 33 9.41 -3.67 3.01
CA PHE A 33 8.47 -4.26 3.93
C PHE A 33 7.99 -3.07 4.76
N PHE A 34 6.85 -2.52 4.37
CA PHE A 34 6.18 -1.56 5.22
C PHE A 34 5.91 -2.32 6.51
N GLU A 35 6.12 -1.67 7.66
CA GLU A 35 5.79 -2.24 8.96
C GLU A 35 4.26 -2.37 9.04
N THR A 36 3.73 -3.38 8.35
CA THR A 36 2.30 -3.60 8.12
C THR A 36 1.59 -3.77 9.45
N TYR A 37 2.29 -4.39 10.41
CA TYR A 37 1.89 -4.53 11.81
C TYR A 37 1.72 -3.19 12.55
N LYS A 38 2.47 -2.13 12.19
CA LYS A 38 2.27 -0.79 12.79
C LYS A 38 1.05 -0.09 12.20
N VAL A 39 0.71 -0.38 10.95
CA VAL A 39 -0.40 0.26 10.20
C VAL A 39 -1.74 -0.37 10.55
N LEU A 40 -1.89 -1.67 10.31
CA LEU A 40 -3.10 -2.44 10.56
C LEU A 40 -2.94 -3.22 11.87
N LYS A 41 -3.76 -2.89 12.88
CA LYS A 41 -3.65 -3.52 14.19
C LYS A 41 -4.60 -4.71 14.33
N THR A 42 -5.90 -4.44 14.22
CA THR A 42 -6.95 -5.45 14.45
C THR A 42 -8.18 -5.11 13.62
N PRO A 43 -8.95 -6.12 13.17
CA PRO A 43 -10.28 -5.88 12.64
C PRO A 43 -11.21 -5.32 13.72
N HIS A 44 -12.12 -4.43 13.33
CA HIS A 44 -13.07 -3.81 14.24
C HIS A 44 -14.47 -4.36 14.02
N VAL A 45 -14.83 -5.35 14.82
CA VAL A 45 -16.14 -6.00 14.79
C VAL A 45 -17.12 -5.24 15.68
N THR A 46 -18.24 -4.82 15.10
CA THR A 46 -19.40 -4.19 15.75
C THR A 46 -20.60 -4.47 14.84
N GLU A 47 -21.84 -4.40 15.32
CA GLU A 47 -23.06 -4.59 14.51
C GLU A 47 -23.02 -3.76 13.22
N LYS A 48 -22.74 -2.46 13.34
CA LYS A 48 -22.58 -1.55 12.20
C LYS A 48 -21.43 -1.93 11.26
N ALA A 49 -20.34 -2.51 11.78
CA ALA A 49 -19.26 -2.98 10.93
C ALA A 49 -19.68 -4.22 10.14
N SER A 50 -20.47 -5.11 10.73
CA SER A 50 -21.07 -6.26 10.04
C SER A 50 -22.01 -5.82 8.92
N ASP A 51 -22.85 -4.80 9.15
CA ASP A 51 -23.72 -4.25 8.09
C ASP A 51 -22.93 -3.71 6.89
N LEU A 52 -21.76 -3.13 7.14
CA LEU A 52 -20.88 -2.59 6.10
C LEU A 52 -20.24 -3.69 5.24
N VAL A 53 -20.08 -4.91 5.78
CA VAL A 53 -19.55 -6.04 5.01
C VAL A 53 -20.43 -6.35 3.81
N GLY A 54 -21.77 -6.25 3.94
CA GLY A 54 -22.70 -6.40 2.82
C GLY A 54 -22.48 -5.37 1.69
N LYS A 55 -21.79 -4.27 1.98
CA LYS A 55 -21.42 -3.22 1.01
C LYS A 55 -19.95 -3.30 0.57
N ASN A 56 -19.28 -4.44 0.80
CA ASN A 56 -17.86 -4.65 0.56
C ASN A 56 -16.96 -3.64 1.30
N GLN A 57 -17.39 -3.22 2.50
CA GLN A 57 -16.66 -2.28 3.34
C GLN A 57 -16.26 -2.95 4.66
N TYR A 58 -14.97 -2.91 4.96
CA TYR A 58 -14.39 -3.54 6.14
C TYR A 58 -13.77 -2.50 7.05
N VAL A 59 -13.88 -2.71 8.36
CA VAL A 59 -13.41 -1.75 9.36
C VAL A 59 -12.23 -2.31 10.12
N PHE A 60 -11.13 -1.56 10.15
CA PHE A 60 -9.90 -1.93 10.86
C PHE A 60 -9.52 -0.85 11.86
N LYS A 61 -9.03 -1.25 13.05
CA LYS A 61 -8.27 -0.37 13.92
C LYS A 61 -6.85 -0.23 13.36
N ILE A 62 -6.41 1.01 13.27
CA ILE A 62 -5.13 1.37 12.65
C ILE A 62 -4.21 2.08 13.63
N GLY A 63 -2.93 2.15 13.29
CA GLY A 63 -1.96 2.98 13.98
C GLY A 63 -2.35 4.47 13.96
N PRO A 64 -1.99 5.26 14.99
CA PRO A 64 -2.31 6.68 15.05
C PRO A 64 -1.67 7.48 13.89
N GLN A 65 -0.45 7.09 13.50
CA GLN A 65 0.35 7.72 12.44
C GLN A 65 0.05 7.19 11.02
N ALA A 66 -0.85 6.21 10.88
CA ALA A 66 -1.09 5.55 9.59
C ALA A 66 -1.78 6.47 8.56
N ASN A 67 -1.25 6.51 7.35
CA ASN A 67 -1.79 7.26 6.21
C ASN A 67 -2.69 6.40 5.31
N LYS A 68 -3.56 7.03 4.49
CA LYS A 68 -4.47 6.31 3.58
C LYS A 68 -3.73 5.42 2.58
N ILE A 69 -2.61 5.91 2.03
CA ILE A 69 -1.80 5.18 1.04
C ILE A 69 -1.18 3.93 1.67
N GLU A 70 -0.71 4.05 2.91
CA GLU A 70 -0.11 2.96 3.67
C GLU A 70 -1.15 1.90 4.02
N ILE A 71 -2.33 2.32 4.48
CA ILE A 71 -3.44 1.40 4.79
C ILE A 71 -3.87 0.64 3.55
N LYS A 72 -3.98 1.32 2.40
CA LYS A 72 -4.32 0.68 1.12
C LYS A 72 -3.31 -0.44 0.81
N LYS A 73 -2.02 -0.11 0.75
CA LYS A 73 -0.96 -1.08 0.46
C LYS A 73 -0.92 -2.22 1.49
N ALA A 74 -1.13 -1.92 2.77
CA ALA A 74 -1.12 -2.89 3.86
C ALA A 74 -2.25 -3.91 3.71
N VAL A 75 -3.48 -3.46 3.40
CA VAL A 75 -4.63 -4.35 3.19
C VAL A 75 -4.44 -5.19 1.92
N GLU A 76 -3.98 -4.58 0.83
CA GLU A 76 -3.72 -5.28 -0.43
C GLU A 76 -2.64 -6.37 -0.25
N SER A 77 -1.57 -6.05 0.47
CA SER A 77 -0.46 -6.99 0.71
C SER A 77 -0.83 -8.14 1.66
N LEU A 78 -1.62 -7.87 2.70
CA LEU A 78 -1.94 -8.87 3.73
C LEU A 78 -3.07 -9.81 3.30
N TYR A 79 -4.10 -9.27 2.63
CA TYR A 79 -5.29 -10.04 2.24
C TYR A 79 -5.35 -10.39 0.75
N GLY A 80 -4.43 -9.87 -0.09
CA GLY A 80 -4.43 -10.15 -1.52
C GLY A 80 -5.64 -9.61 -2.28
N VAL A 81 -6.24 -8.53 -1.78
CA VAL A 81 -7.46 -7.90 -2.33
C VAL A 81 -7.17 -6.56 -2.99
N ASP A 82 -8.05 -6.10 -3.87
CA ASP A 82 -7.99 -4.78 -4.51
C ASP A 82 -8.80 -3.75 -3.72
N VAL A 83 -8.15 -2.67 -3.28
CA VAL A 83 -8.79 -1.61 -2.50
C VAL A 83 -9.17 -0.42 -3.39
N ILE A 84 -10.48 -0.11 -3.41
CA ILE A 84 -11.03 1.03 -4.14
C ILE A 84 -10.80 2.33 -3.37
N SER A 85 -11.19 2.37 -2.10
CA SER A 85 -11.14 3.60 -1.30
C SER A 85 -10.96 3.35 0.18
N VAL A 86 -10.33 4.30 0.87
CA VAL A 86 -10.08 4.26 2.31
C VAL A 86 -10.59 5.53 2.97
N LYS A 87 -11.48 5.37 3.96
CA LYS A 87 -11.97 6.45 4.83
C LYS A 87 -11.42 6.26 6.23
N ILE A 88 -10.90 7.31 6.84
CA ILE A 88 -10.27 7.27 8.16
C ILE A 88 -11.09 8.08 9.14
N ILE A 89 -11.30 7.56 10.34
CA ILE A 89 -12.01 8.22 11.43
C ILE A 89 -11.19 8.09 12.72
N LYS A 90 -11.03 9.17 13.47
CA LYS A 90 -10.42 9.17 14.81
C LYS A 90 -11.51 9.13 15.88
N ALA A 91 -11.54 8.07 16.69
CA ALA A 91 -12.36 7.99 17.88
C ALA A 91 -11.68 8.77 19.01
N ARG A 92 -12.44 9.69 19.63
CA ARG A 92 -11.93 10.53 20.73
C ARG A 92 -11.67 9.66 21.98
N PRO A 93 -10.64 10.00 22.78
CA PRO A 93 -10.47 9.42 24.11
C PRO A 93 -11.73 9.64 24.96
N LYS A 94 -12.09 8.66 25.79
CA LYS A 94 -13.28 8.74 26.66
C LYS A 94 -12.83 8.85 28.11
N ARG A 95 -13.31 9.87 28.83
CA ARG A 95 -13.10 9.99 30.29
C ARG A 95 -13.66 8.74 30.98
N ARG A 96 -12.89 8.20 31.92
CA ARG A 96 -13.29 7.07 32.77
C ARG A 96 -12.91 7.39 34.21
N LYS A 97 -13.68 6.88 35.15
CA LYS A 97 -13.44 7.03 36.58
C LYS A 97 -13.58 5.65 37.23
N LEU A 98 -12.66 5.32 38.11
CA LEU A 98 -12.71 4.12 38.94
C LEU A 98 -12.53 4.57 40.39
N GLY A 99 -13.61 4.52 41.17
CA GLY A 99 -13.61 5.04 42.55
C GLY A 99 -13.17 6.51 42.59
N LYS A 100 -12.10 6.81 43.33
CA LYS A 100 -11.54 8.18 43.45
C LYS A 100 -10.65 8.58 42.27
N VAL A 101 -10.13 7.62 41.49
CA VAL A 101 -9.18 7.89 40.40
C VAL A 101 -9.93 8.29 39.13
N LYS A 102 -9.61 9.49 38.61
CA LYS A 102 -10.07 9.98 37.31
C LYS A 102 -8.99 9.73 36.27
N GLY A 103 -9.38 9.19 35.12
CA GLY A 103 -8.46 8.90 34.02
C GLY A 103 -9.15 8.92 32.66
N TRP A 104 -8.44 8.42 31.65
CA TRP A 104 -8.90 8.43 30.27
C TRP A 104 -8.66 7.07 29.63
N ARG A 105 -9.67 6.55 28.92
CA ARG A 105 -9.46 5.48 27.96
C ARG A 105 -8.87 6.10 26.71
N ALA A 106 -7.73 5.58 26.27
CA ALA A 106 -7.09 6.01 25.03
C ALA A 106 -8.07 5.97 23.85
N GLY A 107 -8.02 7.03 23.03
CA GLY A 107 -8.69 7.04 21.74
C GLY A 107 -8.03 6.08 20.77
N TYR A 108 -8.67 5.84 19.64
CA TYR A 108 -8.12 5.01 18.58
C TYR A 108 -8.49 5.58 17.22
N LYS A 109 -7.78 5.14 16.19
CA LYS A 109 -8.04 5.50 14.80
C LYS A 109 -8.57 4.26 14.10
N LYS A 110 -9.61 4.40 13.29
CA LYS A 110 -10.19 3.32 12.49
C LYS A 110 -10.24 3.70 11.02
N ALA A 111 -10.05 2.71 10.16
CA ALA A 111 -10.19 2.85 8.72
C ALA A 111 -11.39 2.01 8.25
N ILE A 112 -12.23 2.59 7.40
CA ILE A 112 -13.24 1.89 6.62
C ILE A 112 -12.65 1.74 5.21
N VAL A 113 -12.44 0.51 4.80
CA VAL A 113 -11.78 0.13 3.56
C VAL A 113 -12.81 -0.50 2.64
N LYS A 114 -13.00 0.08 1.46
CA LYS A 114 -13.88 -0.47 0.42
C LYS A 114 -13.04 -1.28 -0.56
N ILE A 115 -13.39 -2.55 -0.72
CA ILE A 115 -12.74 -3.44 -1.68
C ILE A 115 -13.55 -3.55 -2.98
N LYS A 116 -12.92 -4.09 -4.02
CA LYS A 116 -13.58 -4.43 -5.28
C LYS A 116 -14.64 -5.51 -5.05
N GLY A 117 -15.75 -5.41 -5.79
CA GLY A 117 -16.81 -6.42 -5.74
C GLY A 117 -16.29 -7.80 -6.14
N GLY A 118 -16.80 -8.84 -5.51
CA GLY A 118 -16.43 -10.24 -5.75
C GLY A 118 -15.31 -10.78 -4.88
N GLN A 119 -14.57 -9.90 -4.17
CA GLN A 119 -13.56 -10.31 -3.20
C GLN A 119 -14.14 -10.28 -1.79
N LYS A 120 -13.61 -11.13 -0.90
CA LYS A 120 -14.05 -11.21 0.50
C LYS A 120 -12.84 -11.26 1.41
N ILE A 121 -12.96 -10.61 2.57
CA ILE A 121 -11.99 -10.69 3.64
C ILE A 121 -12.63 -11.50 4.76
N GLU A 122 -11.97 -12.58 5.19
CA GLU A 122 -12.36 -13.32 6.38
C GLU A 122 -11.89 -12.57 7.61
N VAL A 123 -12.80 -11.85 8.25
CA VAL A 123 -12.51 -10.94 9.38
C VAL A 123 -12.78 -11.57 10.75
N LEU A 124 -13.62 -12.61 10.79
CA LEU A 124 -14.01 -13.31 12.01
C LEU A 124 -13.30 -14.65 12.07
N PRO A 125 -12.52 -14.94 13.13
CA PRO A 125 -12.11 -16.32 13.40
C PRO A 125 -13.37 -17.14 13.71
N ARG A 126 -13.45 -18.34 13.13
CA ARG A 126 -14.59 -19.24 13.24
C ARG A 126 -14.60 -19.96 14.58
#